data_AF-Q45SV6-F1
#
_entry.id   AF-Q45SV6-F1
#
_cell.length_a   1.000
_cell.length_b   1.000
_cell.length_c   1.000
_cell.angle_alpha   90.00
_cell.angle_beta   90.00
_cell.angle_gamma   90.00
#
_symmetry.space_group_name_H-M   'P 1'
#
loop_
_entity.id
_entity.type
_entity.pdbx_description
1 polymer ?
#
loop_
_entity_poly.entity_id
_entity_poly.type
_entity_poly.pdbx_seq_one_letter_code
_entity_poly.pdbx_strand_id
1 'polypeptide(L)'
;EGIIEASMIRDKEKVDKAKQAQQIVKWKQEIYRNIIQESKDLYAKYLSIDSPNSIISKNSYSATRITSSDESIIVAKGSAGANKINYQFAVSQMAEPAKFTIKLNSSEPIVRQFPPNASGASSLTIGDVNIPISEQDTTSTIVSK
;
A
#
# COMPACT_ATOMS: atom_id res chain seq x y z
N GLU A 1 -33.00 65.50 -12.52
CA GLU A 1 -32.99 64.65 -11.31
C GLU A 1 -33.88 63.40 -11.41
N GLY A 2 -35.21 63.45 -11.20
CA GLY A 2 -36.03 62.24 -10.94
C GLY A 2 -36.14 61.16 -12.05
N ILE A 3 -35.99 61.50 -13.34
CA ILE A 3 -36.06 60.51 -14.44
C ILE A 3 -34.78 59.65 -14.50
N ILE A 4 -33.64 60.26 -14.17
CA ILE A 4 -32.32 59.60 -14.15
C ILE A 4 -32.28 58.62 -12.96
N GLU A 5 -32.82 59.06 -11.82
CA GLU A 5 -32.98 58.24 -10.62
C GLU A 5 -33.90 57.03 -10.87
N ALA A 6 -35.05 57.24 -11.51
CA ALA A 6 -35.98 56.16 -11.85
C ALA A 6 -35.38 55.13 -12.84
N SER A 7 -34.57 55.59 -13.81
CA SER A 7 -33.86 54.69 -14.73
C SER A 7 -32.77 53.89 -13.99
N MET A 8 -32.01 54.55 -13.11
CA MET A 8 -30.99 53.91 -12.27
C MET A 8 -31.56 52.84 -11.34
N ILE A 9 -32.76 53.05 -10.78
CA ILE A 9 -33.46 52.06 -9.93
C ILE A 9 -33.85 50.83 -10.75
N ARG A 10 -34.40 51.02 -11.96
CA ARG A 10 -34.80 49.92 -12.84
C ARG A 10 -33.61 49.05 -13.27
N ASP A 11 -32.47 49.68 -13.53
CA ASP A 11 -31.25 48.95 -13.89
C ASP A 11 -30.65 48.22 -12.67
N LYS A 12 -30.72 48.81 -11.47
CA LYS A 12 -30.38 48.12 -10.22
C LYS A 12 -31.24 46.89 -9.99
N GLU A 13 -32.56 46.97 -10.19
CA GLU A 13 -33.45 45.81 -10.04
C GLU A 13 -33.10 44.66 -11.01
N LYS A 14 -32.75 44.98 -12.26
CA LYS A 14 -32.31 43.96 -13.23
C LYS A 14 -31.01 43.29 -12.77
N VAL A 15 -30.05 44.08 -12.27
CA VAL A 15 -28.79 43.57 -11.73
C VAL A 15 -29.04 42.70 -10.50
N ASP A 16 -29.93 43.10 -9.61
CA ASP A 16 -30.25 42.34 -8.40
C ASP A 16 -30.97 41.02 -8.72
N LYS A 17 -31.90 41.03 -9.68
CA LYS A 17 -32.50 39.78 -10.19
C LYS A 17 -31.46 38.84 -10.80
N ALA A 18 -30.52 39.38 -11.56
CA ALA A 18 -29.42 38.58 -12.13
C ALA A 18 -28.52 38.00 -11.02
N LYS A 19 -28.17 38.78 -10.00
CA LYS A 19 -27.41 38.31 -8.83
C LYS A 19 -28.16 37.23 -8.05
N GLN A 20 -29.46 37.40 -7.83
CA GLN A 20 -30.30 36.40 -7.17
C GLN A 20 -30.32 35.08 -7.96
N ALA A 21 -30.47 35.14 -9.29
CA ALA A 21 -30.43 33.95 -10.12
C ALA A 21 -29.08 33.23 -10.03
N GLN A 22 -27.96 33.97 -10.09
CA GLN A 22 -26.63 33.42 -9.89
C GLN A 22 -26.46 32.77 -8.51
N GLN A 23 -26.95 33.43 -7.46
CA GLN A 23 -26.89 32.90 -6.10
C GLN A 23 -27.69 31.61 -5.94
N ILE A 24 -28.88 31.52 -6.54
CA ILE A 24 -29.70 30.30 -6.53
C ILE A 24 -28.97 29.15 -7.22
N VAL A 25 -28.35 29.40 -8.38
CA VAL A 25 -27.56 28.38 -9.08
C VAL A 25 -26.39 27.92 -8.23
N LYS A 26 -25.68 28.85 -7.57
CA LYS A 26 -24.58 28.53 -6.66
C LYS A 26 -25.04 27.67 -5.48
N TRP A 27 -26.13 28.03 -4.81
CA TRP A 27 -26.69 27.23 -3.72
C TRP A 27 -27.09 25.83 -4.17
N LYS A 28 -27.69 25.69 -5.36
CA LYS A 28 -28.00 24.37 -5.93
C LYS A 28 -26.73 23.53 -6.12
N GLN A 29 -25.67 24.12 -6.65
CA GLN A 29 -24.38 23.44 -6.83
C GLN A 29 -23.75 23.03 -5.49
N GLU A 30 -23.78 23.90 -4.49
CA GLU A 30 -23.28 23.61 -3.14
C GLU A 30 -24.05 22.46 -2.48
N ILE A 31 -25.39 22.48 -2.57
CA ILE A 31 -26.25 21.39 -2.06
C ILE A 31 -25.93 20.08 -2.76
N TYR A 32 -25.82 20.07 -4.10
CA TYR A 32 -25.45 18.85 -4.83
C TYR A 32 -24.08 18.32 -4.39
N ARG A 33 -23.10 19.20 -4.21
CA ARG A 33 -21.76 18.82 -3.79
C ARG A 33 -21.75 18.25 -2.37
N ASN A 34 -22.52 18.83 -1.45
CA ASN A 34 -22.67 18.33 -0.08
C ASN A 34 -23.32 16.95 -0.06
N ILE A 35 -24.44 16.75 -0.74
CA ILE A 35 -25.13 15.44 -0.77
C ILE A 35 -24.21 14.35 -1.34
N ILE A 36 -23.46 14.66 -2.41
CA ILE A 36 -22.50 13.72 -2.98
C ILE A 36 -21.38 13.41 -1.99
N GLN A 37 -20.87 14.41 -1.27
CA GLN A 37 -19.83 14.21 -0.27
C GLN A 37 -20.33 13.35 0.89
N GLU A 38 -21.49 13.67 1.46
CA GLU A 38 -22.11 12.89 2.54
C GLU A 38 -22.35 11.42 2.13
N SER A 39 -22.83 11.20 0.90
CA SER A 39 -23.02 9.85 0.35
C SER A 39 -21.70 9.08 0.22
N LYS A 40 -20.65 9.75 -0.28
CA LYS A 40 -19.30 9.16 -0.36
C LYS A 40 -18.73 8.85 1.01
N ASP A 41 -18.94 9.72 1.99
CA ASP A 41 -18.44 9.53 3.35
C ASP A 41 -19.16 8.37 4.05
N LEU A 42 -20.49 8.27 3.88
CA LEU A 42 -21.26 7.12 4.34
C LEU A 42 -20.74 5.81 3.74
N TYR A 43 -20.55 5.80 2.41
CA TYR A 43 -20.02 4.62 1.71
C TYR A 43 -18.61 4.28 2.21
N ALA A 44 -17.69 5.24 2.21
CA ALA A 44 -16.32 5.03 2.61
C ALA A 44 -16.21 4.51 4.05
N LYS A 45 -17.04 5.00 4.97
CA LYS A 45 -16.97 4.64 6.38
C LYS A 45 -17.64 3.31 6.70
N TYR A 46 -18.77 2.99 6.07
CA TYR A 46 -19.58 1.84 6.49
C TYR A 46 -19.76 0.77 5.42
N LEU A 47 -19.69 1.13 4.13
CA LEU A 47 -20.00 0.22 3.03
C LEU A 47 -18.78 -0.16 2.18
N SER A 48 -17.63 0.47 2.39
CA SER A 48 -16.37 0.07 1.77
C SER A 48 -15.78 -1.15 2.48
N ILE A 49 -15.31 -2.17 1.76
CA ILE A 49 -14.80 -3.41 2.37
C ILE A 49 -13.52 -3.21 3.20
N ASP A 50 -12.72 -2.21 2.84
CA ASP A 50 -11.45 -1.88 3.48
C ASP A 50 -11.61 -1.01 4.74
N SER A 51 -12.82 -0.50 4.99
CA SER A 51 -13.08 0.29 6.19
C SER A 51 -13.09 -0.60 7.44
N PRO A 52 -12.41 -0.18 8.54
CA PRO A 52 -12.45 -0.91 9.81
C PRO A 52 -13.86 -1.03 10.39
N ASN A 53 -14.75 -0.08 10.07
CA ASN A 53 -16.14 -0.06 10.53
C ASN A 53 -17.11 -0.54 9.44
N SER A 54 -16.60 -1.23 8.42
CA SER A 54 -17.39 -1.71 7.31
C SER A 54 -18.39 -2.77 7.76
N ILE A 55 -19.68 -2.50 7.58
CA ILE A 55 -20.72 -3.49 7.85
C ILE A 55 -20.70 -4.62 6.83
N ILE A 56 -20.09 -4.44 5.66
CA ILE A 56 -19.99 -5.50 4.65
C ILE A 56 -18.75 -6.39 4.85
N SER A 57 -17.79 -5.97 5.67
CA SER A 57 -16.60 -6.78 5.90
C SER A 57 -16.93 -8.02 6.73
N LYS A 58 -16.34 -9.17 6.35
CA LYS A 58 -16.50 -10.44 7.07
C LYS A 58 -16.06 -10.34 8.53
N ASN A 59 -15.07 -9.50 8.82
CA ASN A 59 -14.51 -9.31 10.15
C ASN A 59 -15.50 -8.63 11.11
N SER A 60 -16.41 -7.79 10.62
CA SER A 60 -17.44 -7.13 11.45
C SER A 60 -18.43 -8.10 12.08
N TYR A 61 -18.57 -9.30 11.51
CA TYR A 61 -19.43 -10.37 12.04
C TYR A 61 -18.65 -11.50 12.72
N SER A 62 -17.33 -11.37 12.87
CA SER A 62 -16.52 -12.32 13.63
C SER A 62 -16.78 -12.15 15.12
N ALA A 63 -17.61 -13.03 15.71
CA ALA A 63 -17.95 -13.02 17.14
C ALA A 63 -16.85 -13.53 18.08
N THR A 64 -15.61 -13.69 17.58
CA THR A 64 -14.48 -14.26 18.32
C THR A 64 -13.31 -13.29 18.29
N ARG A 65 -12.99 -12.72 19.46
CA ARG A 65 -11.78 -11.94 19.69
C ARG A 65 -10.67 -12.90 20.11
N ILE A 66 -9.55 -12.88 19.39
CA ILE A 66 -8.37 -13.68 19.72
C ILE A 66 -7.34 -12.75 20.34
N THR A 67 -6.84 -13.14 21.50
CA THR A 67 -5.82 -12.40 22.24
C THR A 67 -4.68 -13.36 22.57
N SER A 68 -3.44 -12.88 22.44
CA SER A 68 -2.26 -13.61 22.91
C SER A 68 -1.81 -13.05 24.26
N SER A 69 -1.22 -13.89 25.10
CA SER A 69 -0.51 -13.42 26.30
C SER A 69 0.78 -12.67 25.93
N ASP A 70 1.35 -12.97 24.76
CA ASP A 70 2.52 -12.28 24.21
C ASP A 70 2.35 -12.11 22.69
N GLU A 71 1.96 -10.90 22.28
CA GLU A 71 1.75 -10.55 20.86
C GLU A 71 3.06 -10.31 20.11
N SER A 72 4.20 -10.19 20.80
CA SER A 72 5.50 -10.00 20.15
C SER A 72 6.06 -11.30 19.55
N ILE A 73 5.63 -12.45 20.09
CA ILE A 73 6.08 -13.78 19.67
C ILE A 73 5.04 -14.45 18.76
N ILE A 74 3.75 -14.43 19.14
CA ILE A 74 2.66 -15.07 18.38
C ILE A 74 1.46 -14.14 18.26
N VAL A 75 1.02 -13.92 17.02
CA VAL A 75 -0.29 -13.32 16.71
C VAL A 75 -1.12 -14.32 15.92
N ALA A 76 -2.32 -14.62 16.41
CA ALA A 76 -3.25 -15.52 15.75
C ALA A 76 -4.45 -14.75 15.17
N LYS A 77 -4.85 -15.11 13.94
CA LYS A 77 -6.06 -14.60 13.28
C LYS A 77 -7.02 -15.76 13.05
N GLY A 78 -8.26 -15.61 13.52
CA GLY A 78 -9.30 -16.62 13.39
C GLY A 78 -10.32 -16.24 12.34
N SER A 79 -10.73 -17.21 11.53
CA SER A 79 -11.85 -17.05 10.61
C SER A 79 -13.18 -17.25 11.32
N ALA A 80 -14.27 -16.86 10.65
CA ALA A 80 -15.64 -17.21 11.07
C ALA A 80 -15.75 -18.73 11.33
N GLY A 81 -16.30 -19.09 12.50
CA GLY A 81 -16.44 -20.49 12.93
C GLY A 81 -15.29 -21.03 13.79
N ALA A 82 -14.27 -20.22 14.11
CA ALA A 82 -13.21 -20.64 15.03
C ALA A 82 -13.76 -20.95 16.44
N ASN A 83 -13.34 -22.09 17.01
CA ASN A 83 -13.71 -22.51 18.36
C ASN A 83 -13.19 -21.52 19.41
N LYS A 84 -14.06 -21.15 20.35
CA LYS A 84 -13.72 -20.28 21.48
C LYS A 84 -13.03 -21.09 22.59
N ILE A 85 -11.78 -21.47 22.36
CA ILE A 85 -10.96 -22.20 23.33
C ILE A 85 -9.59 -21.55 23.51
N ASN A 86 -9.00 -21.75 24.68
CA ASN A 86 -7.64 -21.31 24.97
C ASN A 86 -6.65 -22.35 24.46
N TYR A 87 -5.66 -21.89 23.69
CA TYR A 87 -4.57 -22.72 23.19
C TYR A 87 -3.28 -22.38 23.94
N GLN A 88 -2.47 -23.39 24.23
CA GLN A 88 -1.13 -23.22 24.80
C GLN A 88 -0.10 -23.57 23.74
N PHE A 89 0.86 -22.67 23.52
CA PHE A 89 1.93 -22.85 22.55
C PHE A 89 3.29 -22.79 23.26
N ALA A 90 4.17 -23.73 22.93
CA ALA A 90 5.57 -23.72 23.35
C ALA A 90 6.45 -23.48 22.11
N VAL A 91 6.96 -22.26 21.95
CA VAL A 91 7.83 -21.90 20.81
C VAL A 91 9.26 -22.28 21.16
N SER A 92 9.79 -23.32 20.50
CA SER A 92 11.16 -23.78 20.75
C SER A 92 12.19 -23.15 19.80
N GLN A 93 11.82 -22.88 18.54
CA GLN A 93 12.70 -22.30 17.53
C GLN A 93 11.87 -21.60 16.46
N MET A 94 12.32 -20.43 16.00
CA MET A 94 11.71 -19.72 14.87
C MET A 94 12.29 -20.24 13.55
N ALA A 95 11.45 -20.28 12.51
CA ALA A 95 11.91 -20.63 11.18
C ALA A 95 12.87 -19.55 10.67
N GLU A 96 14.09 -19.94 10.32
CA GLU A 96 15.05 -19.07 9.64
C GLU A 96 15.20 -19.49 8.17
N PRO A 97 15.39 -18.53 7.24
CA PRO A 97 15.75 -18.86 5.88
C PRO A 97 17.10 -19.58 5.85
N ALA A 98 17.31 -20.46 4.86
CA ALA A 98 18.59 -21.13 4.69
C ALA A 98 19.72 -20.10 4.49
N LYS A 99 20.76 -20.17 5.33
CA LYS A 99 21.94 -19.32 5.25
C LYS A 99 23.15 -20.16 4.88
N PHE A 100 23.88 -19.75 3.85
CA PHE A 100 25.16 -20.33 3.48
C PHE A 100 26.29 -19.40 3.97
N THR A 101 27.17 -19.90 4.82
CA THR A 101 28.34 -19.15 5.31
C THR A 101 29.60 -19.85 4.83
N ILE A 102 30.40 -19.18 4.01
CA ILE A 102 31.73 -19.64 3.61
C ILE A 102 32.72 -19.20 4.67
N LYS A 103 33.32 -20.16 5.39
CA LYS A 103 34.49 -19.89 6.23
C LYS A 103 35.74 -20.09 5.37
N LEU A 104 36.42 -19.00 5.05
CA LEU A 104 37.69 -19.04 4.31
C LEU A 104 38.81 -19.38 5.29
N ASN A 105 39.22 -20.63 5.33
CA ASN A 105 40.49 -21.06 5.92
C ASN A 105 41.60 -20.73 4.92
N SER A 106 42.40 -19.70 5.24
CA SER A 106 43.43 -19.06 4.41
C SER A 106 44.66 -19.94 4.14
N SER A 107 44.49 -21.13 3.56
CA SER A 107 45.65 -21.96 3.18
C SER A 107 45.59 -22.52 1.76
N GLU A 108 44.42 -22.58 1.12
CA GLU A 108 44.31 -23.05 -0.27
C GLU A 108 43.18 -22.31 -1.01
N PRO A 109 43.37 -21.92 -2.29
CA PRO A 109 42.31 -21.29 -3.07
C PRO A 109 41.22 -22.31 -3.40
N ILE A 110 40.04 -22.13 -2.79
CA ILE A 110 38.88 -22.97 -3.06
C ILE A 110 38.16 -22.44 -4.30
N VAL A 111 38.27 -23.13 -5.44
CA VAL A 111 37.43 -22.88 -6.63
C VAL A 111 36.12 -23.65 -6.45
N ARG A 112 35.00 -22.96 -6.28
CA ARG A 112 33.66 -23.55 -6.32
C ARG A 112 32.84 -22.88 -7.40
N GLN A 113 32.36 -23.69 -8.35
CA GLN A 113 31.48 -23.26 -9.44
C GLN A 113 30.15 -22.76 -8.83
N PHE A 114 29.83 -21.49 -9.07
CA PHE A 114 28.55 -20.92 -8.69
C PHE A 114 27.45 -21.54 -9.55
N PRO A 115 26.25 -21.82 -8.99
CA PRO A 115 25.12 -22.21 -9.83
C PRO A 115 24.84 -21.05 -10.80
N PRO A 116 24.63 -21.34 -12.10
CA PRO A 116 24.37 -20.30 -13.09
C PRO A 116 23.11 -19.51 -12.71
N ASN A 117 23.12 -18.20 -12.96
CA ASN A 117 21.88 -17.43 -12.92
C ASN A 117 20.92 -17.97 -14.03
N ALA A 118 19.64 -17.59 -13.99
CA ALA A 118 18.62 -18.08 -14.92
C ALA A 118 18.91 -17.79 -16.42
N SER A 119 20.00 -17.10 -16.75
CA SER A 119 20.50 -16.82 -18.11
C SER A 119 21.84 -17.51 -18.43
N GLY A 120 22.36 -18.39 -17.57
CA GLY A 120 23.62 -19.11 -17.81
C GLY A 120 24.90 -18.31 -17.53
N ALA A 121 24.80 -17.02 -17.21
CA ALA A 121 25.96 -16.16 -17.01
C ALA A 121 26.40 -16.17 -15.53
N SER A 122 27.69 -16.40 -15.30
CA SER A 122 28.32 -16.22 -13.99
C SER A 122 29.03 -14.87 -13.96
N SER A 123 29.10 -14.19 -12.83
CA SER A 123 29.87 -12.93 -12.71
C SER A 123 30.78 -12.99 -11.49
N LEU A 124 31.99 -12.44 -11.61
CA LEU A 124 32.94 -12.29 -10.53
C LEU A 124 33.10 -10.80 -10.23
N THR A 125 32.87 -10.40 -8.98
CA THR A 125 33.04 -9.01 -8.55
C THR A 125 34.30 -8.90 -7.69
N ILE A 126 35.24 -8.03 -8.08
CA ILE A 126 36.45 -7.73 -7.31
C ILE A 126 36.45 -6.21 -7.06
N GLY A 127 36.29 -5.80 -5.80
CA GLY A 127 36.03 -4.40 -5.47
C GLY A 127 34.71 -3.93 -6.09
N ASP A 128 34.73 -2.80 -6.80
CA ASP A 128 33.57 -2.23 -7.49
C ASP A 128 33.47 -2.66 -8.98
N VAL A 129 34.35 -3.56 -9.43
CA VAL A 129 34.41 -4.01 -10.84
C VAL A 129 33.65 -5.33 -11.00
N ASN A 130 32.69 -5.35 -11.92
CA ASN A 130 31.93 -6.54 -12.31
C ASN A 130 32.54 -7.16 -13.58
N ILE A 131 33.01 -8.40 -13.47
CA ILE A 131 33.57 -9.16 -14.59
C ILE A 131 32.54 -10.25 -14.99
N PRO A 132 31.84 -10.09 -16.12
CA PRO A 132 30.94 -11.12 -16.63
C PRO A 132 31.73 -12.27 -17.25
N ILE A 133 31.35 -13.49 -16.87
CA ILE A 133 31.95 -14.75 -17.32
C ILE A 133 30.92 -15.53 -18.14
N SER A 134 31.28 -15.78 -19.39
CA SER A 134 30.57 -16.57 -20.40
C SER A 134 31.18 -17.97 -20.54
N GLU A 135 30.42 -18.92 -21.08
CA GLU A 135 30.89 -20.28 -21.38
C GLU A 135 32.08 -20.34 -22.36
N GLN A 136 32.29 -19.29 -23.15
CA GLN A 136 33.41 -19.19 -24.12
C GLN A 136 34.67 -18.56 -23.53
N ASP A 137 34.62 -18.08 -22.28
CA ASP A 137 35.76 -17.42 -21.67
C ASP A 137 36.80 -18.43 -21.19
N THR A 138 38.05 -18.21 -21.58
CA THR A 138 39.22 -18.93 -21.06
C THR A 138 39.84 -18.13 -19.90
N THR A 139 40.69 -18.75 -19.10
CA THR A 139 41.41 -18.07 -18.01
C THR A 139 42.16 -16.82 -18.50
N SER A 140 42.76 -16.89 -19.69
CA SER A 140 43.49 -15.76 -20.28
C SER A 140 42.56 -14.62 -20.68
N THR A 141 41.37 -14.93 -21.21
CA THR A 141 40.38 -13.91 -21.57
C THR A 141 39.70 -13.29 -20.36
N ILE A 142 39.59 -14.00 -19.23
CA ILE A 142 39.01 -13.44 -18.00
C ILE A 142 39.99 -12.48 -17.31
N VAL A 143 41.28 -12.80 -17.28
CA VAL A 143 42.31 -11.92 -16.69
C VAL A 143 42.48 -10.62 -17.47
N SER A 144 42.12 -10.61 -18.76
CA SER A 144 42.17 -9.41 -19.61
C SER A 144 40.91 -8.53 -19.58
N LYS A 145 39.85 -8.95 -18.89
CA LYS A 145 38.61 -8.16 -18.71
C LYS A 145 38.72 -7.27 -17.49
#